data_AF-U2N3Y2-F1
#
_entry.id   AF-U2N3Y2-F1
#
_cell.length_a   1.000
_cell.length_b   1.000
_cell.length_c   1.000
_cell.angle_alpha   90.00
_cell.angle_beta   90.00
_cell.angle_gamma   90.00
#
_symmetry.space_group_name_H-M   'P 1'
#
loop_
_entity.id
_entity.type
_entity.pdbx_description
1 polymer ?
#
loop_
_entity_poly.entity_id
_entity_poly.type
_entity_poly.pdbx_seq_one_letter_code
_entity_poly.pdbx_strand_id
1 'polypeptide(L)'
;MLSKKKGNALIEIPVVIAVIAIVIVISFEAMIKANKMYKLRNDVRKNTVIFKSVVGELRYNTKYNEMKDKIGESSTFYINEENLILDKMKERSIKDLLDNNLINDKKFVQVDANKDSDVISLEISLKGANSNDLDLKELVYISENLEL
;
A
#
# COMPACT_ATOMS: atom_id res chain seq x y z
N MET A 1 31.82 13.34 -58.20
CA MET A 1 30.78 14.32 -57.80
C MET A 1 29.48 13.56 -57.54
N LEU A 2 29.06 13.44 -56.28
CA LEU A 2 27.75 12.87 -55.93
C LEU A 2 26.66 13.91 -56.20
N SER A 3 25.86 13.72 -57.25
CA SER A 3 24.76 14.62 -57.57
C SER A 3 23.61 14.43 -56.55
N LYS A 4 23.37 15.42 -55.70
CA LYS A 4 22.13 15.46 -54.90
C LYS A 4 20.95 15.72 -55.83
N LYS A 5 20.08 14.72 -56.04
CA LYS A 5 18.76 14.94 -56.64
C LYS A 5 17.94 15.80 -55.66
N LYS A 6 17.40 16.92 -56.13
CA LYS A 6 16.47 17.75 -55.34
C LYS A 6 15.17 16.95 -55.17
N GLY A 7 14.87 16.57 -53.93
CA GLY A 7 13.64 15.89 -53.55
C GLY A 7 12.40 16.75 -53.79
N ASN A 8 11.24 16.11 -53.90
CA ASN A 8 9.99 16.81 -54.16
C ASN A 8 9.37 17.27 -52.83
N ALA A 9 9.75 18.47 -52.40
CA ALA A 9 9.42 19.03 -51.09
C ALA A 9 7.92 19.01 -50.76
N LEU A 10 7.03 19.06 -51.76
CA LEU A 10 5.58 19.02 -51.59
C LEU A 10 5.07 17.71 -50.95
N ILE A 11 5.74 16.58 -51.19
CA ILE A 11 5.35 15.27 -50.65
C ILE A 11 6.19 14.94 -49.40
N GLU A 12 7.45 15.37 -49.37
CA GLU A 12 8.37 15.09 -48.27
C GLU A 12 7.94 15.76 -46.96
N ILE A 13 7.42 16.99 -47.02
CA ILE A 13 6.98 17.73 -45.82
C ILE A 13 5.78 17.03 -45.13
N PRO A 14 4.68 16.70 -45.82
CA PRO A 14 3.57 15.96 -45.20
C PRO A 14 3.97 14.60 -44.62
N VAL A 15 4.86 13.87 -45.30
CA VAL A 15 5.34 12.57 -44.81
C VAL A 15 6.14 12.74 -43.53
N VAL A 16 7.02 13.74 -43.44
CA VAL A 16 7.78 14.04 -42.23
C VAL A 16 6.84 14.44 -41.09
N ILE A 17 5.82 15.26 -41.36
CA ILE A 17 4.81 15.64 -40.35
C ILE A 17 4.05 14.41 -39.85
N ALA A 18 3.65 13.50 -40.75
CA ALA A 18 2.95 12.27 -40.36
C ALA A 18 3.82 11.37 -39.48
N VAL A 19 5.11 11.21 -39.81
CA VAL A 19 6.06 10.44 -38.99
C VAL A 19 6.23 11.09 -37.61
N ILE A 20 6.40 12.42 -37.56
CA ILE A 20 6.52 13.15 -36.29
C ILE A 20 5.25 12.98 -35.44
N ALA A 21 4.06 13.07 -36.05
CA ALA A 21 2.79 12.89 -35.34
C ALA A 21 2.68 11.49 -34.73
N ILE A 22 3.06 10.44 -35.47
CA ILE A 22 3.08 9.06 -34.97
C ILE A 22 4.04 8.93 -33.77
N VAL A 23 5.25 9.47 -33.89
CA VAL A 23 6.26 9.44 -32.81
C VAL A 23 5.75 10.17 -31.56
N ILE A 24 5.08 11.31 -31.74
CA ILE A 24 4.47 12.07 -30.64
C ILE A 24 3.41 11.25 -29.92
N VAL A 25 2.49 10.62 -30.67
CA VAL A 25 1.43 9.77 -30.08
C VAL A 25 2.03 8.62 -29.27
N ILE A 26 3.00 7.90 -29.83
CA ILE A 26 3.68 6.80 -29.14
C ILE A 26 4.37 7.30 -27.86
N SER A 27 5.02 8.46 -27.94
CA SER A 27 5.72 9.06 -26.79
C SER A 27 4.74 9.45 -25.68
N PHE A 28 3.58 10.03 -26.03
CA PHE A 28 2.54 10.36 -25.06
C PHE A 28 1.95 9.11 -24.39
N GLU A 29 1.67 8.04 -25.14
CA GLU A 29 1.21 6.79 -24.56
C GLU A 29 2.23 6.19 -23.58
N ALA A 30 3.50 6.19 -23.96
CA ALA A 30 4.59 5.73 -23.11
C ALA A 30 4.69 6.57 -21.82
N MET A 31 4.58 7.90 -21.93
CA MET A 31 4.59 8.80 -20.79
C MET A 31 3.40 8.55 -19.84
N ILE A 32 2.19 8.35 -20.37
CA ILE A 32 1.01 8.04 -19.56
C ILE A 32 1.19 6.71 -18.83
N LYS A 33 1.67 5.67 -19.53
CA LYS A 33 1.94 4.34 -18.93
C LYS A 33 3.02 4.44 -17.85
N ALA A 34 4.12 5.14 -18.12
CA ALA A 34 5.19 5.36 -17.15
C ALA A 34 4.66 6.07 -15.90
N ASN A 35 3.89 7.15 -16.06
CA ASN A 35 3.29 7.88 -14.94
C ASN A 35 2.35 7.01 -14.10
N LYS A 36 1.55 6.15 -14.73
CA LYS A 36 0.71 5.18 -14.02
C LYS A 36 1.56 4.20 -13.20
N MET A 37 2.64 3.67 -13.78
CA MET A 37 3.55 2.76 -13.08
C MET A 37 4.27 3.45 -11.91
N TYR A 38 4.72 4.71 -12.08
CA TYR A 38 5.35 5.47 -10.99
C TYR A 38 4.40 5.71 -9.82
N LYS A 39 3.13 6.07 -10.11
CA LYS A 39 2.10 6.21 -9.07
C LYS A 39 1.88 4.90 -8.34
N LEU A 40 1.65 3.81 -9.08
CA LEU A 40 1.44 2.48 -8.50
C LEU A 40 2.63 2.05 -7.61
N ARG A 41 3.87 2.24 -8.09
CA ARG A 41 5.07 1.91 -7.32
C ARG A 41 5.16 2.70 -6.02
N ASN A 42 4.85 3.99 -6.06
CA ASN A 42 4.84 4.84 -4.87
C ASN A 42 3.75 4.42 -3.89
N ASP A 43 2.57 4.07 -4.38
CA ASP A 43 1.46 3.59 -3.56
C ASP A 43 1.79 2.25 -2.90
N VAL A 44 2.34 1.30 -3.66
CA VAL A 44 2.83 0.01 -3.13
C VAL A 44 3.86 0.26 -2.04
N ARG A 45 4.88 1.09 -2.31
CA ARG A 45 5.93 1.39 -1.33
C ARG A 45 5.35 2.01 -0.06
N LYS A 46 4.47 3.00 -0.19
CA LYS A 46 3.82 3.67 0.94
C LYS A 46 3.02 2.67 1.78
N ASN A 47 2.22 1.82 1.12
CA ASN A 47 1.41 0.80 1.76
C ASN A 47 2.25 -0.23 2.50
N THR A 48 3.34 -0.72 1.90
CA THR A 48 4.26 -1.65 2.55
C THR A 48 4.91 -1.03 3.79
N VAL A 49 5.31 0.24 3.74
CA VAL A 49 5.90 0.93 4.91
C VAL A 49 4.89 1.07 6.04
N ILE A 50 3.65 1.47 5.73
CA ILE A 50 2.56 1.55 6.71
C ILE A 50 2.31 0.17 7.32
N PHE A 51 2.12 -0.86 6.50
CA PHE A 51 1.86 -2.22 6.97
C PHE A 51 2.97 -2.74 7.88
N LYS A 52 4.23 -2.59 7.47
CA LYS A 52 5.38 -3.00 8.31
C LYS A 52 5.49 -2.21 9.61
N SER A 53 5.08 -0.95 9.61
CA SER A 53 5.04 -0.14 10.83
C SER A 53 3.97 -0.70 11.78
N VAL A 54 2.78 -1.02 11.27
CA VAL A 54 1.71 -1.63 12.08
C VAL A 54 2.13 -2.98 12.65
N VAL A 55 2.69 -3.85 11.81
CA VAL A 55 3.21 -5.15 12.24
C VAL A 55 4.31 -4.99 13.29
N GLY A 56 5.26 -4.08 13.06
CA GLY A 56 6.37 -3.85 13.99
C GLY A 56 5.90 -3.40 15.37
N GLU A 57 5.00 -2.44 15.42
CA GLU A 57 4.40 -1.96 16.66
C GLU A 57 3.58 -3.05 17.37
N LEU A 58 2.79 -3.84 16.64
CA LEU A 58 2.05 -4.96 17.22
C LEU A 58 2.97 -6.08 17.72
N ARG A 59 4.10 -6.34 17.04
CA ARG A 59 5.04 -7.39 17.41
C ARG A 59 5.94 -7.01 18.58
N TYR A 60 6.44 -5.77 18.61
CA TYR A 60 7.51 -5.38 19.51
C TYR A 60 7.05 -4.44 20.64
N ASN A 61 5.94 -3.72 20.46
CA ASN A 61 5.49 -2.68 21.39
C ASN A 61 4.12 -2.96 22.01
N THR A 62 3.53 -4.12 21.74
CA THR A 62 2.24 -4.54 22.34
C THR A 62 2.47 -5.63 23.37
N LYS A 63 2.02 -5.39 24.61
CA LYS A 63 2.14 -6.38 25.70
C LYS A 63 0.98 -7.39 25.66
N TYR A 64 1.25 -8.62 26.10
CA TYR A 64 0.24 -9.69 26.17
C TYR A 64 -1.02 -9.27 26.94
N ASN A 65 -0.85 -8.70 28.15
CA ASN A 65 -1.98 -8.26 28.97
C ASN A 65 -2.83 -7.18 28.30
N GLU A 66 -2.19 -6.24 27.60
CA GLU A 66 -2.90 -5.16 26.91
C GLU A 66 -3.76 -5.65 25.76
N MET A 67 -3.27 -6.65 25.01
CA MET A 67 -4.01 -7.24 23.90
C MET A 67 -5.07 -8.24 24.40
N LYS A 68 -4.77 -8.98 25.48
CA LYS A 68 -5.71 -9.90 26.15
C LYS A 68 -6.98 -9.17 26.59
N ASP A 69 -6.84 -7.97 27.14
CA ASP A 69 -7.98 -7.15 27.56
C ASP A 69 -8.85 -6.75 26.34
N LYS A 70 -8.22 -6.32 25.24
CA LYS A 70 -8.93 -5.97 24.00
C LYS A 70 -9.67 -7.16 23.36
N ILE A 71 -9.07 -8.34 23.36
CA ILE A 71 -9.69 -9.56 22.80
C ILE A 71 -10.98 -9.92 23.55
N GLY A 72 -11.08 -9.58 24.83
CA GLY A 72 -12.32 -9.75 25.59
C GLY A 72 -13.53 -9.00 25.00
N GLU A 73 -13.29 -7.96 24.18
CA GLU A 73 -14.33 -7.13 23.57
C GLU A 73 -14.67 -7.56 22.12
N SER A 74 -13.68 -8.02 21.34
CA SER A 74 -13.84 -8.46 19.95
C SER A 74 -12.68 -9.37 19.54
N SER A 75 -12.89 -10.28 18.58
CA SER A 75 -11.81 -11.05 17.94
C SER A 75 -11.23 -10.36 16.71
N THR A 76 -11.90 -9.33 16.18
CA THR A 76 -11.49 -8.63 14.96
C THR A 76 -11.47 -7.12 15.21
N PHE A 77 -10.36 -6.49 14.82
CA PHE A 77 -10.12 -5.07 14.97
C PHE A 77 -9.72 -4.44 13.64
N TYR A 78 -9.92 -3.13 13.54
CA TYR A 78 -9.65 -2.34 12.35
C TYR A 78 -8.84 -1.09 12.69
N ILE A 79 -7.84 -0.79 11.86
CA ILE A 79 -7.20 0.52 11.80
C ILE A 79 -7.69 1.20 10.53
N ASN A 80 -8.63 2.14 10.69
CA ASN A 80 -9.25 2.88 9.59
C ASN A 80 -8.26 3.84 8.90
N GLU A 81 -8.56 4.21 7.65
CA GLU A 81 -7.67 5.00 6.78
C GLU A 81 -7.12 6.28 7.43
N GLU A 82 -7.96 6.98 8.18
CA GLU A 82 -7.63 8.23 8.89
C GLU A 82 -6.53 8.09 9.95
N ASN A 83 -6.33 6.86 10.42
CA ASN A 83 -5.31 6.46 11.38
C ASN A 83 -4.10 5.79 10.69
N LEU A 84 -4.18 5.48 9.39
CA LEU A 84 -3.07 4.95 8.57
C LEU A 84 -2.10 6.04 8.09
N ILE A 85 -1.75 6.98 8.98
CA ILE A 85 -0.78 8.05 8.73
C ILE A 85 0.46 7.79 9.58
N LEU A 86 1.62 7.64 8.93
CA LEU A 86 2.88 7.28 9.59
C LEU A 86 3.23 8.21 10.76
N ASP A 87 2.97 9.50 10.62
CA ASP A 87 3.26 10.48 11.68
C ASP A 87 2.32 10.30 12.88
N LYS A 88 1.04 9.96 12.65
CA LYS A 88 0.09 9.66 13.74
C LYS A 88 0.42 8.35 14.46
N MET A 89 0.93 7.34 13.74
CA MET A 89 1.35 6.06 14.34
C MET A 89 2.59 6.20 15.24
N LYS A 90 3.41 7.25 15.05
CA LYS A 90 4.54 7.53 15.93
C LYS A 90 4.13 8.26 17.21
N GLU A 91 3.02 8.99 17.16
CA GLU A 91 2.54 9.82 18.26
C GLU A 91 1.55 9.10 19.19
N ARG A 92 0.94 8.00 18.73
CA ARG A 92 -0.06 7.23 19.48
C ARG A 92 0.27 5.75 19.48
N SER A 93 0.01 5.07 20.59
CA SER A 93 0.11 3.62 20.64
C SER A 93 -0.87 2.99 19.64
N ILE A 94 -0.45 1.96 18.90
CA ILE A 94 -1.33 1.26 17.95
C ILE A 94 -2.57 0.71 18.63
N LYS A 95 -2.50 0.39 19.93
CA LYS A 95 -3.65 -0.01 20.73
C LYS A 95 -4.82 0.98 20.60
N ASP A 96 -4.54 2.28 20.60
CA ASP A 96 -5.56 3.33 20.55
C ASP A 96 -6.13 3.52 19.14
N LEU A 97 -5.50 2.92 18.14
CA LEU A 97 -5.92 2.98 16.74
C LEU A 97 -6.76 1.76 16.33
N LEU A 98 -6.76 0.70 17.14
CA LEU A 98 -7.58 -0.50 16.96
C LEU A 98 -9.03 -0.21 17.37
N ASP A 99 -9.92 -0.18 16.39
CA ASP A 99 -11.36 -0.01 16.55
C ASP A 99 -12.09 -1.34 16.27
N ASN A 100 -13.23 -1.57 16.90
CA ASN A 100 -14.08 -2.74 16.64
C ASN A 100 -14.97 -2.53 15.40
N ASN A 101 -15.10 -1.28 14.93
CA ASN A 101 -15.91 -0.93 13.78
C ASN A 101 -15.05 -0.49 12.58
N LEU A 102 -15.41 -1.01 11.42
CA LEU A 102 -14.96 -0.46 10.15
C LEU A 102 -15.81 0.77 9.82
N ILE A 103 -15.19 1.94 9.79
CA ILE A 103 -15.90 3.21 9.56
C ILE A 103 -16.21 3.40 8.06
N ASN A 104 -15.41 2.79 7.18
CA ASN A 104 -15.53 2.95 5.73
C ASN A 104 -14.82 1.83 4.95
N ASP A 105 -15.37 1.47 3.78
CA ASP A 105 -14.78 0.52 2.82
C ASP A 105 -13.56 1.09 2.06
N LYS A 106 -12.80 1.95 2.73
CA LYS A 106 -11.57 2.51 2.18
C LYS A 106 -10.39 1.60 2.49
N LYS A 107 -9.18 2.14 2.54
CA LYS A 107 -8.00 1.38 2.95
C LYS A 107 -7.98 1.22 4.46
N PHE A 108 -7.83 0.00 4.95
CA PHE A 108 -7.76 -0.29 6.38
C PHE A 108 -6.82 -1.46 6.66
N VAL A 109 -6.33 -1.54 7.89
CA VAL A 109 -5.68 -2.76 8.39
C VAL A 109 -6.69 -3.51 9.25
N GLN A 110 -6.91 -4.78 8.94
CA GLN A 110 -7.67 -5.71 9.77
C GLN A 110 -6.68 -6.50 10.64
N VAL A 111 -7.02 -6.67 11.92
CA VAL A 111 -6.27 -7.48 12.87
C VAL A 111 -7.24 -8.51 13.45
N ASP A 112 -7.10 -9.76 13.04
CA ASP A 112 -7.83 -10.88 13.60
C ASP A 112 -6.98 -11.50 14.72
N ALA A 113 -7.48 -11.42 15.94
CA ALA A 113 -6.80 -11.89 17.12
C ALA A 113 -7.43 -13.20 17.60
N ASN A 114 -6.59 -14.20 17.82
CA ASN A 114 -6.97 -15.46 18.44
C ASN A 114 -6.09 -15.70 19.67
N LYS A 115 -6.70 -16.16 20.76
CA LYS A 115 -6.02 -16.40 22.03
C LYS A 115 -6.01 -17.90 22.30
N ASP A 116 -4.82 -18.47 22.39
CA ASP A 116 -4.59 -19.82 22.86
C ASP A 116 -3.72 -19.77 24.11
N SER A 117 -4.36 -19.97 25.27
CA SER A 117 -3.70 -20.03 26.58
C SER A 117 -2.74 -18.84 26.80
N ASP A 118 -1.44 -19.07 26.65
CA ASP A 118 -0.35 -18.13 26.95
C ASP A 118 0.17 -17.37 25.71
N VAL A 119 -0.49 -17.56 24.56
CA VAL A 119 -0.11 -16.95 23.28
C VAL A 119 -1.33 -16.31 22.62
N ILE A 120 -1.15 -15.09 22.15
CA ILE A 120 -2.09 -14.40 21.27
C ILE A 120 -1.49 -14.41 19.87
N SER A 121 -2.21 -14.96 18.89
CA SER A 121 -1.89 -14.84 17.48
C SER A 121 -2.70 -13.72 16.85
N LEU A 122 -2.03 -12.88 16.07
CA LEU A 122 -2.61 -11.75 15.35
C LEU A 122 -2.38 -11.95 13.85
N GLU A 123 -3.43 -12.21 13.09
CA GLU A 123 -3.40 -12.13 11.63
C GLU A 123 -3.68 -10.69 11.21
N ILE A 124 -2.67 -10.03 10.67
CA ILE A 124 -2.72 -8.62 10.27
C ILE A 124 -2.82 -8.57 8.74
N SER A 125 -3.88 -7.96 8.23
CA SER A 125 -4.15 -7.85 6.79
C SER A 125 -4.34 -6.38 6.39
N LEU A 126 -3.59 -5.88 5.40
CA LEU A 126 -3.91 -4.60 4.76
C LEU A 126 -4.93 -4.84 3.65
N LYS A 127 -6.09 -4.19 3.74
CA LYS A 127 -7.15 -4.26 2.73
C LYS A 127 -7.33 -2.89 2.08
N GLY A 128 -7.48 -2.87 0.76
CA GLY A 128 -7.81 -1.68 -0.02
C GLY A 128 -9.29 -1.63 -0.41
N ALA A 129 -9.73 -0.44 -0.84
CA ALA A 129 -11.11 -0.23 -1.33
C ALA A 129 -11.44 -1.04 -2.59
N ASN A 130 -10.43 -1.50 -3.32
CA ASN A 130 -10.55 -2.39 -4.48
C ASN A 130 -9.82 -3.71 -4.17
N SER A 131 -10.44 -4.85 -4.49
CA SER A 131 -9.90 -6.20 -4.24
C SER A 131 -8.58 -6.53 -4.97
N ASN A 132 -8.07 -5.60 -5.80
CA ASN A 132 -6.77 -5.69 -6.46
C ASN A 132 -5.65 -4.93 -5.72
N ASP A 133 -5.95 -4.20 -4.65
CA ASP A 133 -4.95 -3.50 -3.85
C ASP A 133 -4.33 -4.49 -2.84
N LEU A 134 -3.14 -4.99 -3.17
CA LEU A 134 -2.13 -5.55 -2.24
C LEU A 134 -2.71 -6.26 -1.01
N ASP A 135 -2.97 -7.56 -1.13
CA ASP A 135 -3.28 -8.42 0.02
C ASP A 135 -1.97 -8.71 0.79
N LEU A 136 -1.54 -7.75 1.61
CA LEU A 136 -0.42 -7.93 2.53
C LEU A 136 -0.96 -8.57 3.79
N LYS A 137 -0.42 -9.75 4.12
CA LYS A 137 -0.77 -10.50 5.33
C LYS A 137 0.48 -10.88 6.09
N GLU A 138 0.41 -10.76 7.41
CA GLU A 138 1.48 -11.20 8.30
C GLU A 138 0.89 -11.71 9.61
N LEU A 139 1.48 -12.78 10.12
CA LEU A 139 1.11 -13.39 11.39
C LEU A 139 2.11 -12.96 12.47
N VAL A 140 1.59 -12.51 13.59
CA VAL A 140 2.37 -12.08 14.75
C VAL A 140 1.93 -12.88 15.97
N TYR A 141 2.87 -13.21 16.85
CA TYR A 141 2.61 -13.89 18.10
C TYR A 141 3.07 -13.02 19.26
N ILE A 142 2.21 -12.89 20.26
CA ILE A 142 2.49 -12.19 21.52
C ILE A 142 2.33 -13.21 22.64
N SER A 143 3.37 -13.43 23.44
CA SER A 143 3.33 -14.40 24.55
C SER A 143 3.43 -13.71 25.90
N GLU A 144 2.80 -14.30 26.91
CA GLU A 144 2.88 -13.87 28.31
C GLU A 144 4.31 -13.95 28.89
N ASN A 145 5.16 -14.84 28.37
CA ASN A 145 6.50 -15.13 28.91
C ASN A 145 7.66 -14.48 28.14
N LEU A 146 7.38 -13.63 27.14
CA LEU A 146 8.39 -12.94 26.34
C LEU A 146 8.60 -11.50 26.87
N GLU A 147 9.00 -11.37 28.13
CA GLU A 147 9.69 -10.16 28.60
C GLU A 147 11.16 -10.29 28.19
N LEU A 148 11.54 -9.65 27.08
CA LEU A 148 12.94 -9.42 26.69
C LEU A 148 13.48 -8.16 27.36
#